data_AF-A0A0Q9YBZ9-F1
#
_entry.id   AF-A0A0Q9YBZ9-F1
#
_cell.length_a   1.000
_cell.length_b   1.000
_cell.length_c   1.000
_cell.angle_alpha   90.00
_cell.angle_beta   90.00
_cell.angle_gamma   90.00
#
_symmetry.space_group_name_H-M   'P 1'
#
loop_
_entity.id
_entity.type
_entity.pdbx_description
1 polymer ?
#
loop_
_entity_poly.entity_id
_entity_poly.type
_entity_poly.pdbx_seq_one_letter_code
_entity_poly.pdbx_strand_id
1 'polypeptide(L)'
;MKTGKKLDDRVNVKIRIEPTLKAKVEEVFDHYKLSTSQAINLFLHSVAESKSLNFNLKMPNEITQKVLDESRQGINVSSNASVRELFEEIEEELEQENQQALELGKKERGTSC
;
A
#
# COMPACT_ATOMS: atom_id res chain seq x y z
N MET A 1 -25.29 -14.75 -21.39
CA MET A 1 -24.47 -15.92 -21.74
C MET A 1 -23.10 -15.41 -22.16
N LYS A 2 -22.09 -15.43 -21.28
CA LYS A 2 -20.73 -15.05 -21.67
C LYS A 2 -20.15 -16.23 -22.45
N THR A 3 -19.92 -16.02 -23.73
CA THR A 3 -19.32 -17.01 -24.63
C THR A 3 -17.99 -17.45 -24.07
N GLY A 4 -17.90 -18.75 -23.75
CA GLY A 4 -16.67 -19.41 -23.35
C GLY A 4 -15.70 -19.39 -24.51
N LYS A 5 -14.89 -18.33 -24.58
CA LYS A 5 -13.74 -18.26 -25.46
C LYS A 5 -12.77 -19.30 -24.93
N LYS A 6 -12.53 -20.36 -25.71
CA LYS A 6 -11.50 -21.36 -25.41
C LYS A 6 -10.19 -20.59 -25.32
N LEU A 7 -9.70 -20.38 -24.10
CA LEU A 7 -8.44 -19.71 -23.87
C LEU A 7 -7.37 -20.68 -24.36
N ASP A 8 -6.47 -20.21 -25.21
CA ASP A 8 -5.23 -20.95 -25.46
C ASP A 8 -4.57 -21.22 -24.10
N ASP A 9 -4.00 -22.42 -23.91
CA ASP A 9 -3.41 -22.84 -22.64
C ASP A 9 -2.26 -21.91 -22.22
N ARG A 10 -1.77 -21.06 -23.15
CA ARG A 10 -0.73 -20.06 -22.92
C ARG A 10 -1.13 -18.69 -23.48
N VAL A 11 -0.73 -17.64 -22.76
CA VAL A 11 -0.90 -16.25 -23.19
C VAL A 11 0.48 -15.60 -23.32
N ASN A 12 0.73 -14.94 -24.44
CA ASN A 12 1.97 -14.20 -24.68
C ASN A 12 1.85 -12.76 -24.17
N VAL A 13 2.78 -12.34 -23.31
CA VAL A 13 2.84 -10.97 -22.77
C VAL A 13 4.02 -10.24 -23.42
N LYS A 14 3.76 -9.06 -23.99
CA LYS A 14 4.79 -8.16 -24.54
C LYS A 14 4.99 -7.00 -23.57
N ILE A 15 6.20 -6.83 -23.05
CA ILE A 15 6.52 -5.82 -22.04
C ILE A 15 7.61 -4.91 -22.60
N ARG A 16 7.45 -3.59 -22.40
CA ARG A 16 8.50 -2.62 -22.66
C ARG A 16 9.34 -2.47 -21.40
N ILE A 17 10.65 -2.63 -21.54
CA ILE A 17 11.62 -2.48 -20.46
C ILE A 17 12.81 -1.68 -20.96
N GLU A 18 13.48 -0.96 -20.06
CA GLU A 18 14.72 -0.30 -20.39
C GLU A 18 15.82 -1.33 -20.69
N PRO A 19 16.66 -1.11 -21.72
CA PRO A 19 17.70 -2.07 -22.09
C PRO A 19 18.77 -2.22 -20.99
N THR A 20 19.08 -1.14 -20.29
CA THR A 20 20.02 -1.13 -19.15
C THR A 20 19.49 -1.95 -17.98
N LEU A 21 18.19 -1.83 -17.68
CA LEU A 21 17.53 -2.63 -16.65
C LEU A 21 17.52 -4.11 -17.02
N LYS A 22 17.21 -4.45 -18.27
CA LYS A 22 17.23 -5.82 -18.77
C LYS A 22 18.60 -6.48 -18.54
N ALA A 23 19.68 -5.81 -18.94
CA ALA A 23 21.04 -6.34 -18.80
C ALA A 23 21.41 -6.61 -17.33
N LYS A 24 21.09 -5.67 -16.42
CA LYS A 24 21.34 -5.83 -14.98
C LYS A 24 20.58 -7.01 -14.38
N VAL A 25 19.33 -7.18 -14.78
CA VAL A 25 18.46 -8.23 -14.24
C VAL A 25 18.87 -9.61 -14.79
N GLU A 26 19.29 -9.70 -16.05
CA GLU A 26 19.79 -10.95 -16.65
C GLU A 26 21.05 -11.46 -15.94
N GLU A 27 21.97 -10.57 -15.56
CA GLU A 27 23.14 -10.95 -14.75
C GLU A 27 22.73 -11.59 -13.41
N VAL A 28 21.75 -11.00 -12.72
CA VAL A 28 21.23 -11.55 -11.47
C VAL A 28 20.56 -12.90 -11.70
N PHE A 29 19.71 -13.02 -12.72
CA PHE A 29 18.98 -14.26 -12.98
C PHE A 29 19.88 -15.40 -13.48
N ASP A 30 20.99 -15.10 -14.15
CA ASP A 30 21.98 -16.09 -14.59
C ASP A 30 22.66 -16.82 -13.43
N HIS A 31 22.80 -16.16 -12.27
CA HIS A 31 23.26 -16.81 -11.04
C HIS A 31 22.27 -17.87 -10.56
N TYR A 32 20.97 -17.63 -10.74
CA TYR A 32 19.90 -18.55 -10.35
C TYR A 32 19.46 -19.50 -11.47
N LYS A 33 20.10 -19.44 -12.65
CA LYS A 33 19.72 -20.21 -13.84
C LYS A 33 18.26 -20.00 -14.25
N LEU A 34 17.76 -18.78 -14.08
CA LEU A 34 16.41 -18.38 -14.46
C LEU A 34 16.46 -17.54 -15.73
N SER A 35 15.52 -17.78 -16.65
CA SER A 35 15.24 -16.81 -17.70
C SER A 35 14.32 -15.70 -17.20
N THR A 36 14.39 -14.53 -17.83
CA THR A 36 13.49 -13.39 -17.57
C THR A 36 12.01 -13.79 -17.63
N SER A 37 11.62 -14.64 -18.58
CA SER A 37 10.23 -15.13 -18.69
C SER A 37 9.83 -16.03 -17.53
N GLN A 38 10.73 -16.91 -17.06
CA GLN A 38 10.46 -17.77 -15.90
C GLN A 38 10.32 -16.92 -14.62
N ALA A 39 11.21 -15.94 -14.42
CA ALA A 39 11.15 -15.04 -13.28
C ALA A 39 9.84 -14.24 -13.25
N ILE A 40 9.40 -13.73 -14.40
CA ILE A 40 8.10 -13.03 -14.52
C ILE A 40 6.93 -13.96 -14.19
N ASN A 41 6.94 -15.20 -14.69
CA ASN A 41 5.89 -16.16 -14.36
C ASN A 41 5.86 -16.49 -12.86
N LEU A 42 7.02 -16.70 -12.23
CA LEU A 42 7.11 -16.92 -10.78
C LEU A 42 6.56 -15.72 -10.00
N PHE A 43 6.89 -14.50 -10.42
CA PHE A 43 6.36 -13.29 -9.83
C PHE A 43 4.82 -13.24 -9.93
N LEU A 44 4.25 -13.49 -11.11
CA LEU A 44 2.81 -13.50 -11.31
C LEU A 44 2.11 -14.57 -10.46
N HIS A 45 2.69 -15.76 -10.34
CA HIS A 45 2.19 -16.79 -9.44
C HIS A 45 2.24 -16.35 -7.97
N SER A 46 3.33 -15.72 -7.54
CA SER A 46 3.43 -15.24 -6.16
C SER A 46 2.32 -14.22 -5.83
N VAL A 47 2.05 -13.28 -6.74
CA VAL A 47 0.98 -12.28 -6.58
C VAL A 47 -0.39 -12.93 -6.61
N ALA A 48 -0.60 -13.92 -7.50
CA ALA A 48 -1.86 -14.63 -7.61
C ALA A 48 -2.20 -15.40 -6.33
N GLU A 49 -1.19 -15.98 -5.67
CA GLU A 49 -1.35 -16.75 -4.43
C GLU A 49 -1.48 -15.85 -3.20
N SER A 50 -0.56 -14.91 -3.01
CA SER A 50 -0.53 -14.06 -1.81
C SER A 50 -1.54 -12.93 -1.82
N LYS A 51 -2.16 -12.64 -2.98
CA LYS A 51 -3.01 -11.45 -3.22
C LYS A 51 -2.32 -10.14 -2.85
N SER A 52 -0.98 -10.13 -2.85
CA SER A 52 -0.16 -9.00 -2.48
C SER A 52 0.96 -8.83 -3.48
N LEU A 53 1.44 -7.58 -3.63
CA LEU A 53 2.62 -7.32 -4.43
C LEU A 53 3.84 -7.80 -3.64
N ASN A 54 4.62 -8.72 -4.21
CA ASN A 54 5.78 -9.33 -3.54
C ASN A 54 7.02 -8.42 -3.44
N PHE A 55 6.78 -7.10 -3.35
CA PHE A 55 7.80 -6.11 -3.06
C PHE A 55 7.37 -5.40 -1.78
N ASN A 56 8.26 -5.37 -0.79
CA ASN A 56 8.09 -4.39 0.28
C ASN A 56 8.20 -3.00 -0.36
N LEU A 57 7.09 -2.26 -0.36
CA LEU A 57 7.07 -0.85 -0.74
C LEU A 57 7.82 -0.07 0.37
N LYS A 58 9.15 -0.14 0.34
CA LYS A 58 10.04 0.43 1.37
C LYS A 58 10.17 1.95 1.28
N MET A 59 9.41 2.62 0.43
CA MET A 59 9.42 4.08 0.39
C MET A 59 8.25 4.59 1.23
N PRO A 60 8.46 4.83 2.55
CA PRO A 60 7.49 5.59 3.31
C PRO A 60 7.28 6.92 2.60
N ASN A 61 6.01 7.29 2.43
CA ASN A 61 5.66 8.60 1.87
C ASN A 61 6.20 9.70 2.81
N GLU A 62 6.35 10.93 2.32
CA GLU A 62 6.95 12.04 3.08
C GLU A 62 6.25 12.28 4.43
N ILE A 63 4.92 12.11 4.46
CA ILE A 63 4.09 12.25 5.66
C ILE A 63 4.43 11.14 6.67
N THR A 64 4.52 9.89 6.22
CA THR A 64 4.86 8.72 7.04
C THR A 64 6.30 8.81 7.55
N GLN A 65 7.24 9.35 6.77
CA GLN A 65 8.61 9.61 7.25
C GLN A 65 8.61 10.60 8.41
N LYS A 66 7.93 11.74 8.24
CA LYS A 66 7.80 12.77 9.27
C LYS A 66 7.17 12.21 10.55
N VAL A 67 6.07 11.47 10.43
CA VAL A 67 5.38 10.86 11.59
C VAL A 67 6.27 9.82 12.29
N LEU A 68 7.01 9.00 11.53
CA LEU A 68 7.94 8.04 12.13
C LEU A 68 9.08 8.74 12.87
N ASP A 69 9.59 9.86 12.36
CA ASP A 69 10.64 10.63 13.03
C ASP A 69 10.12 11.37 14.27
N GLU A 70 8.92 11.97 14.21
CA GLU A 70 8.24 12.56 15.38
C GLU A 70 7.96 11.50 16.46
N SER A 71 7.45 10.33 16.06
CA SER A 71 7.18 9.22 16.96
C SER A 71 8.45 8.71 17.66
N ARG A 72 9.56 8.59 16.92
CA ARG A 72 10.88 8.22 17.50
C ARG A 72 11.39 9.26 18.50
N GLN A 73 11.00 10.52 18.34
CA GLN A 73 11.34 11.61 19.26
C GLN A 73 10.35 11.72 20.44
N GLY A 74 9.32 10.86 20.49
CA GLY A 74 8.27 10.91 21.51
C GLY A 74 7.28 12.06 21.31
N ILE A 75 7.27 12.67 20.13
CA ILE A 75 6.35 13.74 19.77
C ILE A 75 5.08 13.09 19.22
N ASN A 76 3.92 13.48 19.76
CA ASN A 76 2.62 12.99 19.31
C ASN A 76 2.46 11.46 19.45
N VAL A 77 2.89 10.91 20.60
CA VAL A 77 2.80 9.48 20.94
C VAL A 77 2.04 9.33 22.26
N SER A 78 0.94 8.57 22.27
CA SER A 78 0.25 8.16 23.49
C SER A 78 0.82 6.82 24.01
N SER A 79 0.78 6.63 25.33
CA SER A 79 1.25 5.41 25.99
C SER A 79 0.11 4.79 26.76
N ASN A 80 -0.35 3.63 26.31
CA ASN A 80 -1.46 2.90 26.91
C ASN A 80 -0.97 1.59 27.55
N ALA A 81 -1.53 1.23 28.70
CA ALA A 81 -1.14 0.04 29.44
C ALA A 81 -1.80 -1.25 28.87
N SER A 82 -2.88 -1.11 28.10
CA SER A 82 -3.56 -2.23 27.47
C SER A 82 -4.13 -1.91 26.09
N VAL A 83 -4.37 -2.95 25.29
CA VAL A 83 -5.01 -2.82 23.97
C VAL A 83 -6.42 -2.23 24.10
N ARG A 84 -7.12 -2.52 25.20
CA ARG A 84 -8.47 -2.00 25.46
C ARG A 84 -8.47 -0.48 25.66
N GLU A 85 -7.55 0.00 26.48
CA GLU A 85 -7.37 1.43 26.76
C GLU A 85 -7.02 2.21 25.49
N LEU A 86 -6.18 1.63 24.61
CA LEU A 86 -5.88 2.22 23.30
C LEU A 86 -7.13 2.37 22.41
N PHE A 87 -8.01 1.37 22.38
CA PHE A 87 -9.24 1.45 21.58
C PHE A 87 -10.24 2.46 22.17
N GLU A 88 -10.34 2.53 23.50
CA GLU A 88 -11.19 3.52 24.18
C GLU A 88 -10.71 4.97 23.87
N GLU A 89 -9.40 5.24 23.93
CA GLU A 89 -8.82 6.55 23.55
C GLU A 89 -9.12 6.92 22.08
N ILE A 90 -8.89 6.00 21.14
CA ILE A 90 -9.15 6.23 19.71
C ILE A 90 -10.65 6.47 19.44
N GLU A 91 -11.53 5.71 20.09
CA GLU A 91 -12.98 5.89 19.95
C GLU A 91 -13.43 7.27 20.48
N GLU A 92 -12.91 7.71 21.62
CA GLU A 92 -13.19 9.04 22.20
C GLU A 92 -12.68 10.18 21.30
N GLU A 93 -11.48 10.08 20.73
CA GLU A 93 -10.93 11.07 19.79
C GLU A 93 -11.78 11.19 18.52
N LEU A 94 -12.20 10.05 17.94
CA LEU A 94 -13.07 10.01 16.76
C LEU A 94 -14.44 10.64 17.03
N GLU A 95 -15.00 10.47 18.23
CA GLU A 95 -16.28 11.10 18.62
C GLU A 95 -16.16 12.62 18.72
N GLN A 96 -15.06 13.12 19.29
CA GLN A 96 -14.77 14.55 19.45
C GLN A 96 -14.57 15.25 18.10
N GLU A 97 -13.81 14.64 17.18
CA GLU A 97 -13.60 15.19 15.83
C GLU A 97 -14.92 15.27 15.04
N ASN A 98 -15.77 14.24 15.14
CA ASN A 98 -17.06 14.20 14.47
C ASN A 98 -18.04 15.24 15.04
N GLN A 99 -18.02 15.48 16.36
CA GLN A 99 -18.82 16.53 16.99
C GLN A 99 -18.33 17.93 16.62
N GLN A 100 -17.02 18.14 16.53
CA GLN A 100 -16.43 19.40 16.08
C GLN A 100 -16.78 19.73 14.61
N ALA A 101 -16.80 18.72 13.73
CA ALA A 101 -17.24 18.87 12.35
C ALA A 101 -18.72 19.26 12.23
N LEU A 102 -19.59 18.73 13.11
CA LEU A 102 -21.02 19.04 13.16
C LEU A 102 -21.33 20.45 13.68
N GLU A 103 -20.45 21.03 14.50
CA GLU A 103 -20.59 22.40 15.01
C GLU A 103 -20.13 23.45 13.99
N LEU A 104 -19.07 23.18 13.23
CA LEU A 104 -18.57 24.07 12.17
C LEU A 104 -19.55 24.16 10.98
N GLY A 105 -20.19 23.05 10.60
CA GLY A 105 -21.21 23.03 9.54
C GLY A 105 -22.54 23.73 9.88
N LYS A 106 -22.76 24.11 11.16
CA LYS A 106 -23.91 24.93 11.59
C LYS A 106 -23.61 26.42 11.54
N LYS A 107 -22.35 26.84 11.51
CA LYS A 107 -21.93 28.25 11.50
C LYS A 107 -22.00 28.89 10.11
N GLU A 108 -21.77 28.12 9.05
CA GLU A 108 -21.82 28.60 7.66
C GLU A 108 -23.24 28.90 7.14
N ARG A 109 -24.29 28.41 7.82
CA ARG A 109 -25.70 28.71 7.48
C ARG A 109 -26.26 29.96 8.18
N GLY A 110 -25.47 30.64 9.02
CA GLY A 110 -25.92 31.71 9.92
C GLY A 110 -25.38 33.12 9.63
N THR A 111 -24.50 33.31 8.65
CA THR A 111 -23.99 34.63 8.29
C THR A 111 -24.43 35.02 6.88
N SER A 112 -25.71 35.37 6.75
CA SER A 112 -26.21 36.23 5.70
C SER A 112 -27.01 37.33 6.38
N CYS A 113 -26.35 38.46 6.66
CA CYS A 113 -26.99 39.73 6.90
C CYS A 113 -26.51 40.71 5.84
#